data_AF-A0A2V3UKG9-F1
#
_entry.id   AF-A0A2V3UKG9-F1
#
_cell.length_a   1.000
_cell.length_b   1.000
_cell.length_c   1.000
_cell.angle_alpha   90.00
_cell.angle_beta   90.00
_cell.angle_gamma   90.00
#
_symmetry.space_group_name_H-M   'P 1'
#
loop_
_entity.id
_entity.type
_entity.pdbx_description
1 polymer ?
#
loop_
_entity_poly.entity_id
_entity_poly.type
_entity_poly.pdbx_seq_one_letter_code
_entity_poly.pdbx_strand_id
1 'polypeptide(L)'
;MTNKLLLALATAGMLALPMAAQAQGTIRGAAEGAEAGADAAGPVGAVVGGAVGAATGTVGGILGVDDRPRFRSYVRERGVSSYSWGGPVRVGTVLPDDGVTYYDVPDDYRVKPGYRYTVVNKQPVLVDRSRRIVEVID
;
A
#
# COMPACT_ATOMS: atom_id res chain seq x y z
N MET A 1 -10.96 52.47 8.34
CA MET A 1 -11.34 51.30 9.18
C MET A 1 -12.02 50.24 8.31
N THR A 2 -11.32 49.67 7.31
CA THR A 2 -11.94 48.64 6.43
C THR A 2 -10.96 47.53 6.02
N ASN A 3 -9.87 47.33 6.77
CA ASN A 3 -8.99 46.15 6.62
C ASN A 3 -9.54 44.90 7.33
N LYS A 4 -10.72 44.99 7.95
CA LYS A 4 -11.33 43.90 8.73
C LYS A 4 -12.18 42.95 7.86
N LEU A 5 -12.48 43.33 6.61
CA LEU A 5 -13.23 42.49 5.67
C LEU A 5 -12.34 41.47 4.93
N LEU A 6 -11.03 41.73 4.80
CA LEU A 6 -10.09 40.77 4.22
C LEU A 6 -9.72 39.63 5.18
N LEU A 7 -9.86 39.83 6.50
CA LEU A 7 -9.60 38.78 7.49
C LEU A 7 -10.73 37.76 7.62
N ALA A 8 -11.95 38.08 7.16
CA ALA A 8 -13.11 37.23 7.37
C ALA A 8 -13.26 36.11 6.31
N LEU A 9 -12.60 36.21 5.15
CA LEU A 9 -12.59 35.14 4.15
C LEU A 9 -11.52 34.06 4.41
N ALA A 10 -10.53 34.33 5.26
CA ALA A 10 -9.45 33.39 5.54
C ALA A 10 -9.83 32.29 6.56
N THR A 11 -10.92 32.47 7.32
CA THR A 11 -11.28 31.59 8.45
C THR A 11 -12.35 30.54 8.15
N ALA A 12 -12.93 30.51 6.94
CA ALA A 12 -14.00 29.56 6.60
C ALA A 12 -13.55 28.27 5.88
N GLY A 13 -12.25 28.12 5.57
CA GLY A 13 -11.73 26.98 4.79
C GLY A 13 -11.23 25.78 5.58
N MET A 14 -11.06 25.88 6.90
CA MET A 14 -10.27 24.90 7.67
C MET A 14 -11.04 23.70 8.24
N LEU A 15 -12.34 23.57 8.00
CA LEU A 15 -13.16 22.55 8.66
C LEU A 15 -13.80 21.50 7.71
N ALA A 16 -13.38 21.43 6.44
CA ALA A 16 -13.97 20.52 5.45
C ALA A 16 -12.97 19.60 4.71
N LEU A 17 -11.79 19.33 5.28
CA LEU A 17 -10.75 18.53 4.60
C LEU A 17 -10.42 17.13 5.16
N PRO A 18 -11.36 16.26 5.61
CA PRO A 18 -11.01 14.85 5.79
C PRO A 18 -11.23 13.98 4.54
N MET A 19 -12.01 14.41 3.54
CA MET A 19 -12.27 13.57 2.35
C MET A 19 -11.24 13.68 1.22
N ALA A 20 -10.42 14.73 1.21
CA ALA A 20 -9.34 14.87 0.23
C ALA A 20 -8.07 14.07 0.62
N ALA A 21 -7.89 13.76 1.92
CA ALA A 21 -6.71 13.08 2.42
C ALA A 21 -6.57 11.62 1.92
N GLN A 22 -7.68 10.89 1.76
CA GLN A 22 -7.64 9.52 1.21
C GLN A 22 -7.39 9.49 -0.31
N ALA A 23 -7.76 10.55 -1.04
CA ALA A 23 -7.43 10.68 -2.47
C ALA A 23 -6.04 11.29 -2.69
N GLN A 24 -5.53 12.10 -1.75
CA GLN A 24 -4.22 12.72 -1.86
C GLN A 24 -3.06 11.72 -1.83
N GLY A 25 -3.18 10.58 -1.15
CA GLY A 25 -2.14 9.54 -1.18
C GLY A 25 -1.95 8.94 -2.57
N THR A 26 -3.06 8.54 -3.22
CA THR A 26 -3.05 7.96 -4.58
C THR A 26 -2.68 9.01 -5.64
N ILE A 27 -3.21 10.24 -5.52
CA ILE A 27 -2.90 11.34 -6.44
C ILE A 27 -1.44 11.79 -6.31
N ARG A 28 -0.91 11.85 -5.08
CA ARG A 28 0.50 12.22 -4.84
C ARG A 28 1.45 11.15 -5.34
N GLY A 29 1.20 9.87 -5.04
CA GLY A 29 2.04 8.80 -5.55
C GLY A 29 2.00 8.71 -7.07
N ALA A 30 0.82 8.90 -7.69
CA ALA A 30 0.71 8.96 -9.15
C ALA A 30 1.48 10.13 -9.75
N ALA A 31 1.43 11.30 -9.13
CA ALA A 31 2.15 12.48 -9.60
C ALA A 31 3.67 12.31 -9.46
N GLU A 32 4.15 11.89 -8.29
CA GLU A 32 5.57 11.64 -8.03
C GLU A 32 6.12 10.53 -8.94
N GLY A 33 5.35 9.46 -9.13
CA GLY A 33 5.72 8.38 -10.03
C GLY A 33 5.74 8.82 -11.49
N ALA A 34 4.79 9.65 -11.93
CA ALA A 34 4.76 10.18 -13.29
C ALA A 34 5.93 11.11 -13.56
N GLU A 35 6.29 11.95 -12.61
CA GLU A 35 7.43 12.86 -12.70
C GLU A 35 8.75 12.08 -12.82
N ALA A 36 9.01 11.16 -11.89
CA ALA A 36 10.21 10.32 -11.92
C ALA A 36 10.29 9.44 -13.19
N GLY A 37 9.14 8.94 -13.66
CA GLY A 37 9.07 8.19 -14.91
C GLY A 37 9.33 9.05 -16.14
N ALA A 38 8.85 10.30 -16.15
CA ALA A 38 9.10 11.26 -17.22
C ALA A 38 10.59 11.57 -17.34
N ASP A 39 11.28 11.77 -16.22
CA ASP A 39 12.71 12.04 -16.19
C ASP A 39 13.53 10.87 -16.74
N ALA A 40 13.11 9.63 -16.46
CA ALA A 40 13.83 8.44 -16.87
C ALA A 40 13.64 8.07 -18.35
N ALA A 41 12.41 8.19 -18.87
CA ALA A 41 12.07 7.66 -20.20
C ALA A 41 11.09 8.56 -21.00
N GLY A 42 10.96 9.82 -20.63
CA GLY A 42 10.06 10.76 -21.29
C GLY A 42 8.58 10.41 -21.10
N PRO A 43 7.69 10.85 -22.00
CA PRO A 43 6.24 10.74 -21.82
C PRO A 43 5.73 9.31 -21.54
N VAL A 44 6.39 8.29 -22.12
CA VAL A 44 6.03 6.88 -21.89
C VAL A 44 6.36 6.48 -20.46
N GLY A 45 7.53 6.88 -19.95
CA GLY A 45 7.91 6.65 -18.57
C GLY A 45 6.98 7.35 -17.58
N ALA A 46 6.45 8.52 -17.92
CA ALA A 46 5.48 9.23 -17.08
C ALA A 46 4.17 8.46 -16.86
N VAL A 47 3.65 7.82 -17.92
CA VAL A 47 2.43 7.01 -17.82
C VAL A 47 2.67 5.77 -16.95
N VAL A 48 3.78 5.07 -17.18
CA VAL A 48 4.13 3.86 -16.43
C VAL A 48 4.44 4.20 -14.97
N GLY A 49 5.27 5.21 -14.76
CA GLY A 49 5.67 5.69 -13.45
C GLY A 49 4.47 6.21 -12.66
N GLY A 50 3.53 6.91 -13.29
CA GLY A 50 2.32 7.39 -12.63
C GLY A 50 1.37 6.26 -12.22
N ALA A 51 1.24 5.22 -13.04
CA ALA A 51 0.44 4.04 -12.68
C ALA A 51 1.07 3.26 -11.51
N VAL A 52 2.39 3.06 -11.53
CA VAL A 52 3.13 2.40 -10.45
C VAL A 52 3.08 3.25 -9.18
N GLY A 53 3.31 4.56 -9.31
CA GLY A 53 3.24 5.51 -8.21
C GLY A 53 1.84 5.60 -7.60
N ALA A 54 0.77 5.53 -8.40
CA ALA A 54 -0.60 5.47 -7.90
C ALA A 54 -0.87 4.20 -7.07
N ALA A 55 -0.36 3.07 -7.54
CA ALA A 55 -0.49 1.78 -6.85
C ALA A 55 0.34 1.72 -5.56
N THR A 56 1.47 2.43 -5.52
CA THR A 56 2.38 2.44 -4.37
C THR A 56 2.06 3.59 -3.40
N GLY A 57 1.38 4.64 -3.86
CA GLY A 57 1.01 5.85 -3.11
C GLY A 57 -0.20 5.72 -2.19
N THR A 58 -0.91 4.60 -2.21
CA THR A 58 -1.81 4.27 -1.10
C THR A 58 -0.96 4.07 0.14
N VAL A 59 -0.98 5.04 1.06
CA VAL A 59 -0.15 5.11 2.26
C VAL A 59 -0.32 3.91 3.23
N GLY A 60 -1.09 2.88 2.85
CA GLY A 60 -1.36 1.66 3.61
C GLY A 60 -1.24 0.34 2.85
N GLY A 61 -0.81 0.33 1.58
CA GLY A 61 -0.87 -0.90 0.77
C GLY A 61 -2.30 -1.44 0.57
N ILE A 62 -2.41 -2.71 0.15
CA ILE A 62 -3.70 -3.42 0.08
C ILE A 62 -4.36 -3.45 1.45
N LEU A 63 -3.55 -3.54 2.51
CA LEU A 63 -4.00 -3.60 3.89
C LEU A 63 -4.30 -2.27 4.55
N GLY A 64 -4.49 -1.13 3.89
CA GLY A 64 -4.80 0.11 4.61
C GLY A 64 -3.78 0.52 5.70
N VAL A 65 -3.86 1.76 6.18
CA VAL A 65 -2.85 2.26 7.14
C VAL A 65 -3.10 1.68 8.54
N ASP A 66 -4.37 1.57 8.92
CA ASP A 66 -4.80 1.16 10.26
C ASP A 66 -4.84 -0.37 10.45
N ASP A 67 -5.05 -1.12 9.37
CA ASP A 67 -5.25 -2.56 9.41
C ASP A 67 -3.92 -3.33 9.40
N ARG A 68 -2.84 -2.74 8.87
CA ARG A 68 -1.47 -3.31 8.86
C ARG A 68 -0.96 -3.72 10.25
N PRO A 69 -0.92 -2.84 11.27
CA PRO A 69 -0.45 -3.21 12.61
C PRO A 69 -1.32 -4.31 13.25
N ARG A 70 -2.64 -4.23 13.05
CA ARG A 70 -3.60 -5.22 13.54
C ARG A 70 -3.39 -6.58 12.86
N PHE A 71 -3.12 -6.60 11.56
CA PHE A 71 -2.85 -7.81 10.80
C PHE A 71 -1.54 -8.46 11.25
N ARG A 72 -0.51 -7.66 11.50
CA ARG A 72 0.76 -8.15 12.04
C ARG A 72 0.57 -8.86 13.39
N SER A 73 -0.18 -8.26 14.30
CA SER A 73 -0.50 -8.89 15.60
C SER A 73 -1.28 -10.19 15.41
N TYR A 74 -2.29 -10.19 14.55
CA TYR A 74 -3.05 -11.40 14.22
C TYR A 74 -2.17 -12.54 13.70
N VAL A 75 -1.27 -12.26 12.76
CA VAL A 75 -0.36 -13.28 12.21
C VAL A 75 0.58 -13.82 13.29
N ARG A 76 1.08 -12.95 14.18
CA ARG A 76 1.94 -13.33 15.30
C ARG A 76 1.20 -14.20 16.32
N GLU A 77 -0.01 -13.82 16.71
CA GLU A 77 -0.85 -14.56 17.66
C GLU A 77 -1.25 -15.93 17.11
N ARG A 78 -1.52 -16.03 15.81
CA ARG A 78 -1.85 -17.30 15.16
C ARG A 78 -0.66 -18.27 15.08
N GLY A 79 0.57 -17.76 15.20
CA GLY A 79 1.77 -18.59 15.26
C GLY A 79 2.01 -19.45 14.02
N VAL A 80 1.69 -18.92 12.83
CA VAL A 80 1.87 -19.66 11.56
C VAL A 80 3.35 -19.96 11.29
N SER A 81 3.63 -21.08 10.62
CA SER A 81 5.01 -21.48 10.29
C SER A 81 5.66 -20.46 9.35
N SER A 82 6.85 -19.98 9.71
CA SER A 82 7.65 -19.14 8.82
C SER A 82 8.43 -20.01 7.84
N TYR A 83 8.26 -19.75 6.55
CA TYR A 83 9.08 -20.34 5.50
C TYR A 83 10.43 -19.61 5.40
N SER A 84 11.52 -20.37 5.36
CA SER A 84 12.87 -19.81 5.17
C SER A 84 13.19 -19.77 3.68
N TRP A 85 13.39 -18.56 3.15
CA TRP A 85 13.65 -18.31 1.73
C TRP A 85 14.99 -17.61 1.55
N GLY A 86 15.84 -18.13 0.66
CA GLY A 86 17.15 -17.53 0.35
C GLY A 86 17.09 -16.36 -0.65
N GLY A 87 15.96 -16.16 -1.33
CA GLY A 87 15.77 -15.07 -2.27
C GLY A 87 15.20 -13.80 -1.63
N PRO A 88 14.93 -12.76 -2.43
CA PRO A 88 14.50 -11.47 -1.91
C PRO A 88 13.02 -11.47 -1.48
N VAL A 89 12.74 -11.01 -0.25
CA VAL A 89 11.38 -10.81 0.25
C VAL A 89 10.96 -9.34 0.00
N ARG A 90 10.42 -9.07 -1.18
CA ARG A 90 9.97 -7.73 -1.59
C ARG A 90 8.79 -7.83 -2.56
N VAL A 91 8.07 -6.71 -2.72
CA VAL A 91 6.98 -6.61 -3.69
C VAL A 91 7.47 -7.00 -5.09
N GLY A 92 6.68 -7.79 -5.79
CA GLY A 92 6.99 -8.35 -7.11
C GLY A 92 7.69 -9.71 -7.08
N THR A 93 8.27 -10.16 -5.96
CA THR A 93 8.86 -11.51 -5.88
C THR A 93 7.78 -12.58 -6.01
N VAL A 94 8.02 -13.64 -6.79
CA VAL A 94 7.15 -14.82 -6.84
C VAL A 94 7.71 -15.89 -5.90
N LEU A 95 6.88 -16.33 -4.94
CA LEU A 95 7.25 -17.39 -4.00
C LEU A 95 7.08 -18.79 -4.62
N PRO A 96 7.85 -19.80 -4.16
CA PRO A 96 7.68 -21.20 -4.57
C PRO A 96 6.27 -21.74 -4.29
N ASP A 97 5.84 -22.74 -5.07
CA ASP A 97 4.61 -23.48 -4.81
C ASP A 97 4.84 -24.58 -3.76
N ASP A 98 6.06 -25.11 -3.71
CA ASP A 98 6.45 -26.14 -2.75
C ASP A 98 6.98 -25.54 -1.43
N GLY A 99 6.57 -26.15 -0.32
CA GLY A 99 7.03 -25.81 1.04
C GLY A 99 6.46 -24.52 1.65
N VAL A 100 5.77 -23.68 0.88
CA VAL A 100 5.11 -22.45 1.39
C VAL A 100 3.64 -22.73 1.69
N THR A 101 3.24 -22.54 2.94
CA THR A 101 1.82 -22.59 3.31
C THR A 101 1.18 -21.22 3.10
N TYR A 102 0.06 -21.20 2.37
CA TYR A 102 -0.72 -20.01 2.10
C TYR A 102 -2.03 -20.04 2.89
N TYR A 103 -2.34 -18.93 3.55
CA TYR A 103 -3.55 -18.77 4.37
C TYR A 103 -4.44 -17.68 3.79
N ASP A 104 -5.75 -17.87 3.88
CA ASP A 104 -6.70 -16.84 3.46
C ASP A 104 -6.68 -15.66 4.44
N VAL A 105 -6.79 -14.46 3.89
CA VAL A 105 -6.88 -13.23 4.67
C VAL A 105 -8.26 -13.15 5.31
N PRO A 106 -8.39 -12.89 6.63
CA PRO A 106 -9.70 -12.75 7.25
C PRO A 106 -10.50 -11.58 6.65
N ASP A 107 -11.80 -11.76 6.50
CA ASP A 107 -12.69 -10.78 5.84
C ASP A 107 -12.71 -9.41 6.54
N ASP A 108 -12.43 -9.37 7.85
CA ASP A 108 -12.35 -8.15 8.66
C ASP A 108 -11.34 -7.12 8.13
N TYR A 109 -10.31 -7.59 7.39
CA TYR A 109 -9.25 -6.75 6.82
C TYR A 109 -9.60 -6.19 5.44
N ARG A 110 -10.82 -6.44 4.93
CA ARG A 110 -11.38 -5.89 3.68
C ARG A 110 -10.48 -6.05 2.44
N VAL A 111 -9.63 -7.07 2.44
CA VAL A 111 -8.79 -7.41 1.29
C VAL A 111 -9.66 -8.06 0.21
N LYS A 112 -9.41 -7.74 -1.07
CA LYS A 112 -10.19 -8.34 -2.16
C LYS A 112 -10.05 -9.87 -2.18
N PRO A 113 -11.08 -10.62 -2.60
CA PRO A 113 -10.98 -12.07 -2.73
C PRO A 113 -9.84 -12.49 -3.68
N GLY A 114 -9.08 -13.50 -3.28
CA GLY A 114 -7.97 -14.06 -4.08
C GLY A 114 -6.58 -13.59 -3.67
N TYR A 115 -6.48 -12.72 -2.66
CA TYR A 115 -5.22 -12.51 -1.93
C TYR A 115 -5.11 -13.50 -0.78
N ARG A 116 -3.89 -13.94 -0.51
CA ARG A 116 -3.53 -14.82 0.61
C ARG A 116 -2.35 -14.23 1.34
N TYR A 117 -2.11 -14.69 2.56
CA TYR A 117 -0.92 -14.33 3.31
C TYR A 117 -0.07 -15.54 3.66
N THR A 118 1.21 -15.29 3.87
CA THR A 118 2.16 -16.26 4.40
C THR A 118 3.23 -15.52 5.21
N VAL A 119 4.10 -16.25 5.91
CA VAL A 119 5.22 -15.67 6.65
C VAL A 119 6.50 -16.21 6.05
N VAL A 120 7.33 -15.30 5.54
CA VAL A 120 8.63 -15.62 4.93
C VAL A 120 9.72 -14.91 5.71
N ASN A 121 10.74 -15.65 6.15
CA ASN A 121 11.85 -15.11 6.95
C ASN A 121 11.37 -14.29 8.17
N LYS A 122 10.32 -14.77 8.86
CA LYS A 122 9.64 -14.13 10.00
C LYS A 122 8.89 -12.84 9.67
N GLN A 123 8.72 -12.53 8.38
CA GLN A 123 8.05 -11.34 7.90
C GLN A 123 6.71 -11.72 7.25
N PRO A 124 5.57 -11.18 7.72
CA PRO A 124 4.29 -11.43 7.08
C PRO A 124 4.23 -10.76 5.71
N VAL A 125 3.74 -11.49 4.70
CA VAL A 125 3.59 -10.99 3.33
C VAL A 125 2.23 -11.35 2.78
N LEU A 126 1.69 -10.47 1.94
CA LEU A 126 0.51 -10.74 1.11
C LEU A 126 0.94 -11.13 -0.28
N VAL A 127 0.24 -12.12 -0.82
CA VAL A 127 0.44 -12.64 -2.17
C VAL A 127 -0.86 -12.67 -2.96
N ASP A 128 -0.74 -12.52 -4.27
CA ASP A 128 -1.85 -12.76 -5.21
C ASP A 128 -2.01 -14.27 -5.55
N ARG A 129 -2.96 -14.57 -6.45
CA ARG A 129 -3.20 -15.94 -6.95
C ARG A 129 -1.99 -16.57 -7.65
N SER A 130 -1.06 -15.75 -8.12
CA SER A 130 0.17 -16.17 -8.80
C SER A 130 1.34 -16.35 -7.83
N ARG A 131 1.10 -16.30 -6.50
CA ARG A 131 2.13 -16.34 -5.44
C ARG A 131 3.10 -15.15 -5.49
N ARG A 132 2.73 -14.07 -6.18
CA ARG A 132 3.52 -12.86 -6.23
C ARG A 132 3.27 -12.04 -4.98
N ILE A 133 4.34 -11.67 -4.27
CA ILE A 133 4.28 -10.72 -3.16
C ILE A 133 3.77 -9.39 -3.70
N VAL A 134 2.64 -8.97 -3.18
CA VAL A 134 2.02 -7.67 -3.50
C VAL A 134 2.23 -6.68 -2.38
N GLU A 135 2.49 -7.17 -1.16
CA GLU A 135 2.77 -6.33 -0.01
C GLU A 135 3.63 -7.06 1.01
N VAL A 136 4.58 -6.35 1.59
CA VAL A 136 5.36 -6.80 2.76
C VAL A 136 4.88 -6.02 3.97
N ILE A 137 4.60 -6.73 5.06
CA ILE A 137 4.09 -6.15 6.30
C ILE A 137 5.24 -6.11 7.30
N ASP A 138 5.60 -4.91 7.74
CA ASP A 138 6.71 -4.68 8.67
C ASP A 138 6.25 -4.52 10.12
#